data_AF-A0A4U9D0Q1-F1
#
_entry.id   AF-A0A4U9D0Q1-F1
#
_cell.length_a   1.000
_cell.length_b   1.000
_cell.length_c   1.000
_cell.angle_alpha   90.00
_cell.angle_beta   90.00
_cell.angle_gamma   90.00
#
_symmetry.space_group_name_H-M   'P 1'
#
loop_
_entity.id
_entity.type
_entity.pdbx_description
1 polymer ?
#
loop_
_entity_poly.entity_id
_entity_poly.type
_entity_poly.pdbx_seq_one_letter_code
_entity_poly.pdbx_strand_id
1 'polypeptide(L)'
;MTDVLLCVGNSMMGDDGAGPLLAEMCAANPTGGWVVIDGGSAPENDVVAIRELRPDRLLIVDATDMGLNPGEIRIVDPTTSPRCL
;
A
#
# COMPACT_ATOMS: atom_id res chain seq x y z
N MET A 1 -0.18 -20.14 -4.11
CA MET A 1 -0.95 -18.92 -4.31
C MET A 1 -0.43 -17.92 -3.31
N THR A 2 0.09 -16.79 -3.78
CA THR A 2 0.75 -15.79 -2.93
C THR A 2 0.04 -14.46 -3.12
N ASP A 3 -0.46 -13.89 -2.04
CA ASP A 3 -1.06 -12.56 -2.02
C ASP A 3 -0.02 -11.59 -1.41
N VAL A 4 0.18 -10.44 -2.05
CA VAL A 4 1.17 -9.43 -1.62
C VAL A 4 0.46 -8.14 -1.28
N LEU A 5 0.80 -7.58 -0.11
CA LEU A 5 0.37 -6.26 0.34
C LEU A 5 1.59 -5.33 0.30
N LEU A 6 1.56 -4.32 -0.57
CA LEU A 6 2.56 -3.26 -0.64
C LEU A 6 2.02 -2.03 0.06
N CYS A 7 2.65 -1.65 1.17
CA CYS A 7 2.35 -0.44 1.90
C CYS A 7 3.27 0.69 1.43
N VAL A 8 2.68 1.82 1.03
CA VAL A 8 3.39 3.00 0.53
C VAL A 8 3.11 4.17 1.47
N GLY A 9 4.12 4.99 1.70
CA GLY A 9 3.99 6.22 2.48
C GLY A 9 5.21 6.54 3.33
N ASN A 10 5.16 7.66 4.04
CA ASN A 10 6.22 8.14 4.92
C ASN A 10 5.69 8.36 6.34
N SER A 11 6.19 7.57 7.30
CA SER A 11 5.80 7.67 8.72
C SER A 11 6.11 9.03 9.37
N MET A 12 7.03 9.81 8.77
CA MET A 12 7.40 11.14 9.25
C MET A 12 6.56 12.27 8.63
N MET A 13 5.63 11.95 7.71
CA MET A 13 4.84 12.92 6.94
C MET A 13 3.33 12.87 7.30
N GLY A 14 3.02 12.77 8.60
CA GLY A 14 1.65 12.86 9.11
C GLY A 14 0.77 11.72 8.60
N ASP A 15 -0.34 12.06 7.93
CA ASP A 15 -1.29 11.07 7.41
C ASP A 15 -0.71 10.20 6.28
N ASP A 16 0.38 10.64 5.64
CA ASP A 16 1.16 9.84 4.70
C ASP A 16 1.78 8.58 5.35
N GLY A 17 1.81 8.53 6.69
CA GLY A 17 2.22 7.35 7.46
C GLY A 17 1.20 6.20 7.48
N ALA A 18 0.06 6.31 6.80
CA ALA A 18 -0.99 5.28 6.83
C ALA A 18 -0.51 3.91 6.32
N GLY A 19 0.27 3.88 5.24
CA GLY A 19 0.86 2.65 4.71
C GLY A 19 1.85 2.01 5.70
N PRO A 20 2.90 2.72 6.13
CA PRO A 20 3.85 2.21 7.13
C PRO A 20 3.17 1.71 8.41
N LEU A 21 2.17 2.44 8.93
CA LEU A 21 1.40 2.02 10.09
C LEU A 21 0.65 0.69 9.85
N LEU A 22 0.05 0.52 8.67
CA LEU A 22 -0.60 -0.74 8.31
C LEU A 22 0.41 -1.90 8.24
N ALA A 23 1.61 -1.65 7.69
CA ALA A 23 2.67 -2.66 7.66
C ALA A 23 3.09 -3.10 9.07
N GLU A 24 3.28 -2.15 9.99
CA GLU A 24 3.59 -2.43 11.40
C GLU A 24 2.47 -3.23 12.08
N MET A 25 1.21 -2.85 11.84
CA MET A 25 0.05 -3.56 12.41
C MET A 25 -0.03 -5.01 11.90
N CYS A 26 0.21 -5.24 10.61
CA CYS A 26 0.23 -6.59 10.04
C CYS A 26 1.45 -7.41 10.50
N ALA A 27 2.60 -6.78 10.74
CA ALA A 27 3.77 -7.45 11.30
C ALA A 27 3.53 -7.88 12.77
N ALA A 28 2.90 -7.02 13.56
CA ALA A 28 2.54 -7.30 14.95
C ALA A 28 1.42 -8.34 15.06
N ASN A 29 0.44 -8.31 14.15
CA ASN A 29 -0.70 -9.23 14.11
C ASN A 29 -0.93 -9.76 12.68
N PRO A 30 -0.16 -10.78 12.26
CA PRO A 30 -0.29 -11.35 10.92
C PRO A 30 -1.73 -11.79 10.65
N THR A 31 -2.34 -11.20 9.62
CA THR A 31 -3.74 -11.44 9.25
C THR A 31 -3.81 -12.02 7.84
N GLY A 32 -4.36 -13.22 7.72
CA GLY A 32 -4.43 -13.92 6.42
C GLY A 32 -3.07 -14.47 5.95
N GLY A 33 -2.96 -14.75 4.65
CA GLY A 33 -1.76 -15.28 4.00
C GLY A 33 -0.97 -14.23 3.22
N TRP A 34 -1.09 -12.96 3.59
CA TRP A 34 -0.47 -11.85 2.89
C TRP A 34 1.03 -11.76 3.19
N VAL A 35 1.83 -11.63 2.15
CA VAL A 35 3.23 -11.19 2.25
C VAL A 35 3.22 -9.67 2.27
N VAL A 36 3.57 -9.09 3.42
CA VAL A 36 3.56 -7.64 3.64
C VAL A 36 4.92 -7.08 3.30
N ILE A 37 4.94 -6.04 2.47
CA ILE A 37 6.13 -5.30 2.05
C ILE A 37 5.90 -3.83 2.42
N ASP A 38 6.81 -3.28 3.23
CA ASP A 38 6.88 -1.85 3.51
C ASP A 38 7.76 -1.20 2.44
N GLY A 39 7.13 -0.55 1.46
CA GLY A 39 7.82 0.13 0.36
C GLY A 39 8.24 1.56 0.69
N GLY A 40 7.90 2.05 1.89
CA GLY A 40 8.15 3.42 2.31
C GLY A 40 7.70 4.45 1.26
N SER A 41 8.48 5.51 1.11
CA SER A 41 8.18 6.60 0.18
C SER A 41 8.56 6.31 -1.28
N ALA A 42 9.23 5.18 -1.56
CA ALA A 42 9.83 4.86 -2.85
C ALA A 42 9.56 3.40 -3.23
N PRO A 43 8.30 3.04 -3.55
CA PRO A 43 7.88 1.66 -3.82
C PRO A 43 8.52 1.06 -5.08
N GLU A 44 9.13 1.88 -5.94
CA GLU A 44 9.85 1.43 -7.14
C GLU A 44 11.00 0.47 -6.83
N ASN A 45 11.59 0.57 -5.64
CA ASN A 45 12.71 -0.29 -5.22
C ASN A 45 12.26 -1.73 -4.96
N ASP A 46 10.99 -1.91 -4.56
CA ASP A 46 10.42 -3.20 -4.20
C ASP A 46 9.79 -3.94 -5.38
N VAL A 47 9.67 -3.28 -6.54
CA VAL A 47 9.08 -3.85 -7.75
C VAL A 47 9.78 -5.15 -8.16
N VAL A 48 11.10 -5.22 -8.04
CA VAL A 48 11.85 -6.45 -8.39
C VAL A 48 11.47 -7.59 -7.45
N ALA A 49 11.45 -7.34 -6.13
CA ALA A 49 11.09 -8.34 -5.13
C ALA A 49 9.65 -8.85 -5.34
N ILE A 50 8.69 -7.95 -5.62
CA ILE A 50 7.30 -8.32 -5.91
C ILE A 50 7.21 -9.20 -7.16
N ARG A 51 7.97 -8.87 -8.22
CA ARG A 51 7.95 -9.65 -9.46
C ARG A 51 8.52 -11.05 -9.29
N GLU A 52 9.55 -11.21 -8.45
CA GLU A 52 10.12 -12.53 -8.14
C GLU A 52 9.16 -13.42 -7.36
N LEU A 53 8.35 -12.83 -6.48
CA LEU A 53 7.31 -13.54 -5.71
C LEU A 53 6.17 -14.08 -6.59
N ARG A 54 5.97 -13.51 -7.79
CA ARG A 54 4.89 -13.85 -8.73
C ARG A 54 3.52 -14.00 -8.04
N PRO A 55 3.03 -12.94 -7.37
CA PRO A 55 1.78 -13.00 -6.65
C PRO A 55 0.60 -13.15 -7.59
N ASP A 56 -0.44 -13.85 -7.13
CA ASP A 56 -1.73 -13.93 -7.81
C ASP A 56 -2.54 -12.65 -7.61
N ARG A 57 -2.30 -11.95 -6.49
CA ARG A 57 -2.94 -10.67 -6.13
C ARG A 57 -1.92 -9.73 -5.50
N LEU A 58 -1.93 -8.49 -5.96
CA LEU A 58 -1.17 -7.38 -5.40
C LEU A 58 -2.15 -6.32 -4.92
N LEU A 59 -2.11 -5.99 -3.63
CA LEU A 59 -2.83 -4.87 -3.03
C LEU A 59 -1.82 -3.77 -2.68
N ILE A 60 -2.08 -2.55 -3.13
CA ILE A 60 -1.28 -1.38 -2.80
C ILE A 60 -2.11 -0.48 -1.89
N VAL A 61 -1.54 -0.05 -0.77
CA VAL A 61 -2.18 0.89 0.16
C VAL A 61 -1.31 2.12 0.29
N ASP A 62 -1.92 3.27 0.02
CA ASP A 62 -1.28 4.58 0.05
C ASP A 62 -2.27 5.62 0.61
N ALA A 63 -1.74 6.68 1.22
CA ALA A 63 -2.51 7.84 1.60
C ALA A 63 -2.51 8.83 0.42
N THR A 64 -3.68 9.04 -0.19
CA THR A 64 -3.78 9.91 -1.37
C THR A 64 -4.89 10.95 -1.17
N ASP A 65 -4.61 12.20 -1.56
CA ASP A 65 -5.64 13.23 -1.65
C ASP A 65 -6.61 12.87 -2.79
N MET A 66 -7.89 12.74 -2.44
CA MET A 66 -8.98 12.38 -3.33
C MET A 66 -10.12 13.42 -3.28
N GLY A 67 -9.89 14.58 -2.66
CA GLY A 67 -10.95 15.58 -2.45
C GLY A 67 -12.10 15.11 -1.55
N LEU A 68 -11.89 14.05 -0.77
CA LEU A 68 -12.86 13.45 0.15
C LEU A 68 -12.66 13.92 1.59
N ASN A 69 -13.57 13.54 2.48
CA ASN A 69 -13.39 13.78 3.91
C ASN A 69 -12.17 12.98 4.43
N PRO A 70 -11.41 13.51 5.41
CA PRO A 70 -10.28 12.80 6.00
C PRO A 70 -10.68 11.41 6.53
N GLY A 71 -9.86 10.40 6.20
CA GLY A 71 -10.09 9.00 6.59
C GLY A 71 -11.05 8.22 5.69
N GLU A 72 -11.58 8.82 4.62
CA GLU A 72 -12.35 8.10 3.61
C GLU A 72 -11.47 7.10 2.84
N ILE A 73 -11.96 5.87 2.69
CA ILE A 73 -11.27 4.80 1.96
C ILE A 73 -11.96 4.56 0.62
N ARG A 74 -11.17 4.43 -0.45
CA ARG A 74 -11.65 4.07 -1.78
C ARG A 74 -10.73 3.04 -2.43
N ILE A 75 -11.31 2.19 -3.28
CA ILE A 75 -10.56 1.34 -4.20
C ILE A 75 -10.42 2.12 -5.50
N VAL A 76 -9.19 2.42 -5.88
CA VAL A 76 -8.88 3.17 -7.11
C VAL A 76 -8.67 2.18 -8.25
N ASP A 77 -9.41 2.34 -9.34
CA ASP A 77 -9.14 1.58 -10.56
C ASP A 77 -7.90 2.17 -11.26
N PRO A 78 -6.91 1.33 -11.64
CA PRO A 78 -5.66 1.79 -12.25
C PRO A 78 -5.83 2.51 -13.60
N THR A 79 -6.99 2.40 -14.25
CA THR A 79 -7.32 3.13 -15.48
C THR A 79 -7.88 4.53 -15.24
N THR A 80 -8.23 4.85 -13.99
CA THR A 80 -8.68 6.20 -13.60
C THR A 80 -7.47 7.11 -13.44
N SER A 81 -7.44 8.23 -14.17
CA SER A 81 -6.30 9.17 -14.17
C SER A 81 -6.04 9.74 -12.76
N PRO A 82 -4.78 9.77 -12.27
CA PRO A 82 -4.43 10.22 -10.91
C PRO A 82 -4.57 11.73 -10.69
N ARG A 83 -5.08 12.47 -11.69
CA ARG A 83 -5.27 13.92 -11.61
C ARG A 83 -6.67 14.35 -11.19
N CYS A 84 -7.60 13.40 -11.08
CA CYS A 84 -9.01 13.67 -10.82
C CYS A 84 -9.59 12.65 -9.84
N LEU A 85 -9.18 12.75 -8.58
CA LEU A 85 -10.08 12.62 -7.44
C LEU A 85 -9.83 13.83 -6.55
#